data_AF-A0AA39S2A6-F1
#
_entry.id   AF-A0AA39S2A6-F1
#
_cell.length_a   1.000
_cell.length_b   1.000
_cell.length_c   1.000
_cell.angle_alpha   90.00
_cell.angle_beta   90.00
_cell.angle_gamma   90.00
#
_symmetry.space_group_name_H-M   'P 1'
#
loop_
_entity.id
_entity.type
_entity.pdbx_description
1 polymer ?
#
loop_
_entity_poly.entity_id
_entity_poly.type
_entity_poly.pdbx_seq_one_letter_code
_entity_poly.pdbx_strand_id
1 'polypeptide(L)'
;MEGEREVMLLLKRAVNAAEAATKEEEGARGSNVNESRCIELLKSLKDFPITVDVLKSTQIDKRVRHLKKHQRQKIRLMAVWLLEIWSNKIKADRSSSSNRGGKAISFQETKQSQLQD
;
A
#
# COMPACT_ATOMS: atom_id res chain seq x y z
N MET A 1 17.62 -13.12 4.31
CA MET A 1 17.43 -11.66 4.37
C MET A 1 16.37 -11.35 5.43
N GLU A 2 16.69 -10.58 6.47
CA GLU A 2 15.74 -10.27 7.55
C GLU A 2 14.57 -9.39 7.07
N GLY A 3 14.84 -8.43 6.19
CA GLY A 3 13.80 -7.55 5.63
C GLY A 3 12.76 -8.26 4.76
N GLU A 4 13.13 -9.32 4.03
CA GLU A 4 12.17 -10.12 3.24
C GLU A 4 11.12 -10.79 4.13
N ARG A 5 11.57 -11.36 5.25
CA ARG A 5 10.68 -12.05 6.20
C ARG A 5 9.71 -11.07 6.83
N GLU A 6 10.17 -9.87 7.15
CA GLU A 6 9.34 -8.82 7.72
C GLU A 6 8.29 -8.30 6.73
N VAL A 7 8.68 -8.05 5.48
CA VAL A 7 7.77 -7.68 4.39
C VAL A 7 6.70 -8.76 4.17
N MET A 8 7.10 -10.03 4.13
CA MET A 8 6.14 -11.14 4.02
C MET A 8 5.19 -11.21 5.22
N LEU A 9 5.69 -10.95 6.43
CA LEU A 9 4.89 -10.97 7.65
C LEU A 9 3.85 -9.83 7.66
N LEU A 10 4.26 -8.62 7.30
CA LEU A 10 3.35 -7.47 7.19
C LEU A 10 2.27 -7.74 6.15
N LEU A 11 2.65 -8.27 4.98
CA LEU A 11 1.70 -8.61 3.92
C LEU A 11 0.72 -9.71 4.36
N LYS A 12 1.22 -10.74 5.04
CA LYS A 12 0.37 -11.81 5.58
C LYS A 12 -0.63 -11.26 6.60
N ARG A 13 -0.19 -10.37 7.50
CA ARG A 13 -1.08 -9.70 8.46
C ARG A 13 -2.11 -8.82 7.76
N ALA A 14 -1.73 -8.10 6.71
CA ALA A 14 -2.64 -7.24 5.94
C ALA A 14 -3.72 -8.08 5.24
N VAL A 15 -3.33 -9.20 4.61
CA VAL A 15 -4.27 -10.13 3.97
C VAL A 15 -5.22 -10.74 4.99
N ASN A 16 -4.70 -11.22 6.13
CA ASN A 16 -5.55 -11.78 7.19
C ASN A 16 -6.53 -10.73 7.75
N ALA A 17 -6.10 -9.47 7.89
CA ALA A 17 -6.98 -8.39 8.31
C ALA A 17 -8.06 -8.09 7.26
N ALA A 18 -7.73 -8.14 5.97
CA ALA A 18 -8.74 -8.03 4.91
C ALA A 18 -9.74 -9.18 4.98
N GLU A 19 -9.29 -10.42 5.09
CA GLU A 19 -10.18 -11.60 5.25
C GLU A 19 -11.01 -11.55 6.53
N ALA A 20 -10.52 -10.94 7.61
CA ALA A 20 -11.34 -10.69 8.80
C ALA A 20 -12.41 -9.63 8.50
N ALA A 21 -12.06 -8.57 7.76
CA ALA A 21 -12.99 -7.52 7.33
C ALA A 21 -14.04 -8.00 6.32
N THR A 22 -13.87 -9.16 5.66
CA THR A 22 -14.94 -9.77 4.87
C THR A 22 -16.02 -10.41 5.74
N LYS A 23 -15.62 -10.94 6.90
CA LYS A 23 -16.52 -11.57 7.88
C LYS A 23 -17.25 -10.55 8.75
N GLU A 24 -16.75 -9.32 8.80
CA GLU A 24 -17.42 -8.20 9.47
C GLU A 24 -18.55 -7.65 8.60
N GLU A 25 -19.77 -7.69 9.11
CA GLU A 25 -20.92 -7.00 8.51
C GLU A 25 -20.68 -5.50 8.44
N GLU A 26 -20.86 -4.92 7.25
CA GLU A 26 -20.83 -3.46 7.06
C GLU A 26 -21.86 -2.77 7.98
N GLY A 27 -21.39 -1.86 8.84
CA GLY A 27 -22.27 -1.07 9.71
C GLY A 27 -22.39 -1.57 11.16
N ALA A 28 -21.83 -2.74 11.50
CA ALA A 28 -21.74 -3.17 12.89
C ALA A 28 -20.77 -2.29 13.70
N ARG A 29 -21.03 -2.11 15.01
CA ARG A 29 -20.15 -1.33 15.91
C ARG A 29 -18.77 -1.99 15.96
N GLY A 30 -17.76 -1.37 15.33
CA GLY A 30 -16.40 -1.92 15.22
C GLY A 30 -16.08 -2.61 13.88
N SER A 31 -17.00 -2.62 12.91
CA SER A 31 -16.89 -3.18 11.55
C SER A 31 -15.74 -2.62 10.67
N ASN A 32 -14.95 -1.71 11.24
CA ASN A 32 -13.92 -0.95 10.55
C ASN A 32 -12.53 -1.23 11.15
N VAL A 33 -12.44 -2.02 12.23
CA VAL A 33 -11.18 -2.26 12.94
C VAL A 33 -10.24 -3.04 12.04
N ASN A 34 -10.72 -4.12 11.43
CA ASN A 34 -9.92 -4.93 10.52
C ASN A 34 -9.65 -4.21 9.18
N GLU A 35 -10.60 -3.40 8.70
CA GLU A 35 -10.38 -2.51 7.55
C GLU A 35 -9.23 -1.54 7.83
N SER A 36 -9.28 -0.81 8.94
CA SER A 36 -8.28 0.20 9.31
C SER A 36 -6.91 -0.46 9.54
N ARG A 37 -6.89 -1.61 10.22
CA ARG A 37 -5.66 -2.39 10.44
C ARG A 37 -5.03 -2.86 9.14
N CYS A 38 -5.85 -3.31 8.17
CA CYS A 38 -5.35 -3.67 6.84
C CYS A 38 -4.71 -2.46 6.15
N ILE A 39 -5.38 -1.30 6.18
CA ILE A 39 -4.88 -0.07 5.57
C ILE A 39 -3.56 0.39 6.22
N GLU A 40 -3.46 0.36 7.55
CA GLU A 40 -2.23 0.70 8.28
C GLU A 40 -1.07 -0.21 7.89
N LEU A 41 -1.30 -1.53 7.83
CA LEU A 41 -0.27 -2.49 7.44
C LEU A 41 0.20 -2.28 5.98
N LEU A 42 -0.73 -1.97 5.08
CA LEU A 42 -0.40 -1.64 3.68
C LEU A 42 0.40 -0.32 3.57
N LYS A 43 0.14 0.66 4.44
CA LYS A 43 0.96 1.88 4.54
C LYS A 43 2.36 1.58 5.06
N SER A 44 2.49 0.79 6.12
CA SER A 44 3.81 0.38 6.64
C SER A 44 4.63 -0.36 5.58
N LEU A 45 4.00 -1.18 4.75
CA LEU A 45 4.64 -1.83 3.59
C LEU A 45 5.17 -0.84 2.55
N LYS A 46 4.52 0.31 2.35
CA LYS A 46 5.01 1.37 1.46
C LYS A 46 6.26 2.05 2.06
N ASP A 47 6.21 2.35 3.35
CA ASP A 47 7.27 3.11 4.03
C ASP A 47 8.52 2.25 4.29
N PHE A 48 8.36 0.93 4.32
CA PHE A 48 9.47 0.00 4.39
C PHE A 48 10.37 0.12 3.14
N PRO A 49 11.70 0.10 3.28
CA PRO A 49 12.64 0.15 2.16
C PRO A 49 12.66 -1.18 1.39
N ILE A 50 11.55 -1.49 0.71
CA ILE A 50 11.42 -2.66 -0.13
C ILE A 50 12.21 -2.45 -1.42
N THR A 51 13.16 -3.35 -1.69
CA THR A 51 13.92 -3.41 -2.95
C THR A 51 13.14 -4.18 -4.02
N VAL A 52 13.51 -3.96 -5.28
CA VAL A 52 12.87 -4.63 -6.42
C VAL A 52 13.03 -6.16 -6.36
N ASP A 53 14.15 -6.66 -5.85
CA ASP A 53 14.38 -8.09 -5.69
C ASP A 53 13.43 -8.71 -4.66
N VAL A 54 13.20 -8.03 -3.54
CA VAL A 54 12.23 -8.46 -2.52
C VAL A 54 10.81 -8.46 -3.10
N LEU A 55 10.42 -7.44 -3.89
CA LEU A 55 9.11 -7.39 -4.55
C LEU A 55 8.87 -8.58 -5.48
N LYS A 56 9.87 -8.92 -6.29
CA LYS A 56 9.80 -10.07 -7.22
C LYS A 56 9.79 -11.40 -6.47
N SER A 57 10.65 -11.55 -5.47
CA SER A 57 10.80 -12.77 -4.67
C SER A 57 9.54 -13.09 -3.86
N THR A 58 8.92 -12.07 -3.26
CA THR A 58 7.72 -12.23 -2.40
C THR A 58 6.43 -12.53 -3.16
N GLN A 59 6.43 -12.44 -4.51
CA GLN A 59 5.24 -12.62 -5.35
C GLN A 59 4.04 -11.82 -4.82
N ILE A 60 4.35 -10.58 -4.45
CA ILE A 60 3.45 -9.67 -3.77
C ILE A 60 2.21 -9.36 -4.65
N ASP A 61 2.41 -9.40 -5.97
CA ASP A 61 1.41 -9.23 -7.01
C ASP A 61 0.27 -10.25 -6.90
N LYS A 62 0.60 -11.53 -6.64
CA LYS A 62 -0.40 -12.59 -6.47
C LYS A 62 -1.24 -12.36 -5.22
N ARG A 63 -0.59 -11.99 -4.12
CA ARG A 63 -1.24 -11.79 -2.82
C ARG A 63 -2.15 -10.55 -2.83
N VAL A 64 -1.70 -9.46 -3.43
CA VAL A 64 -2.50 -8.22 -3.52
C VAL A 64 -3.60 -8.32 -4.57
N ARG A 65 -3.47 -9.21 -5.58
CA ARG A 65 -4.54 -9.47 -6.56
C ARG A 65 -5.87 -9.87 -5.90
N HIS A 66 -5.83 -10.63 -4.81
CA HIS A 66 -7.03 -11.00 -4.06
C HIS A 66 -7.65 -9.80 -3.33
N LEU A 67 -6.82 -8.88 -2.81
CA LEU A 67 -7.28 -7.66 -2.17
C LEU A 67 -7.97 -6.69 -3.14
N LYS A 68 -7.63 -6.72 -4.43
CA LYS A 68 -8.30 -5.90 -5.46
C LYS A 68 -9.77 -6.27 -5.67
N LYS A 69 -10.18 -7.49 -5.33
CA LYS A 69 -11.57 -7.98 -5.46
C LYS A 69 -12.35 -7.89 -4.14
N HIS A 70 -11.76 -7.31 -3.10
CA HIS A 70 -12.36 -7.25 -1.78
C HIS A 70 -13.67 -6.45 -1.76
N GLN A 71 -14.66 -6.81 -0.94
CA GLN A 71 -15.95 -6.12 -0.87
C GLN A 71 -15.85 -4.66 -0.40
N ARG A 72 -14.93 -4.40 0.53
CA ARG A 72 -14.64 -3.05 1.04
C ARG A 72 -13.84 -2.23 0.03
N GLN A 73 -14.39 -1.08 -0.38
CA GLN A 73 -13.78 -0.21 -1.38
C GLN A 73 -12.41 0.34 -0.95
N LYS A 74 -12.23 0.71 0.33
CA LYS A 74 -10.95 1.27 0.80
C LYS A 74 -9.80 0.27 0.69
N ILE A 75 -10.05 -1.00 1.03
CA ILE A 75 -9.07 -2.07 0.86
C ILE A 75 -8.70 -2.24 -0.61
N ARG A 76 -9.69 -2.23 -1.52
CA ARG A 76 -9.42 -2.30 -2.97
C ARG A 76 -8.53 -1.16 -3.45
N LEU A 77 -8.88 0.08 -3.08
CA LEU A 77 -8.13 1.28 -3.48
C LEU A 77 -6.69 1.24 -2.95
N MET A 78 -6.50 0.86 -1.69
CA MET A 78 -5.18 0.72 -1.10
C MET A 78 -4.34 -0.37 -1.78
N ALA A 79 -4.96 -1.50 -2.12
CA ALA A 79 -4.30 -2.57 -2.86
C ALA A 79 -3.86 -2.12 -4.27
N VAL A 80 -4.70 -1.38 -4.99
CA VAL A 80 -4.36 -0.81 -6.31
C VAL A 80 -3.21 0.18 -6.18
N TRP A 81 -3.31 1.12 -5.24
CA TRP A 81 -2.29 2.15 -5.02
C TRP A 81 -0.92 1.55 -4.68
N LEU A 82 -0.88 0.53 -3.82
CA LEU A 82 0.36 -0.13 -3.45
C LEU A 82 1.02 -0.84 -4.66
N LEU A 83 0.22 -1.49 -5.51
CA LEU A 83 0.71 -2.11 -6.75
C LEU A 83 1.27 -1.08 -7.73
N GLU A 84 0.65 0.11 -7.84
CA GLU A 84 1.14 1.18 -8.69
C GLU A 84 2.49 1.72 -8.21
N ILE A 85 2.64 1.96 -6.90
CA ILE A 85 3.92 2.39 -6.30
C ILE A 85 5.02 1.38 -6.61
N TRP A 86 4.75 0.09 -6.43
CA TRP A 86 5.73 -0.96 -6.67
C TRP A 86 6.04 -1.14 -8.16
N SER A 87 5.03 -1.08 -9.04
CA SER A 87 5.23 -1.10 -10.49
C SER A 87 6.10 0.06 -10.96
N ASN A 88 5.85 1.26 -10.44
CA ASN A 88 6.65 2.45 -10.72
C ASN A 88 8.07 2.32 -10.18
N LYS A 89 8.27 1.75 -8.97
CA LYS A 89 9.61 1.42 -8.45
C LYS A 89 10.36 0.45 -9.36
N ILE A 90 9.72 -0.62 -9.82
CA ILE A 90 10.35 -1.60 -10.72
C ILE A 90 10.71 -0.95 -12.06
N LYS A 91 9.86 -0.09 -12.60
CA LYS A 91 10.15 0.67 -13.83
C LYS A 91 11.28 1.66 -13.63
N ALA A 92 11.29 2.40 -12.53
CA ALA A 92 12.32 3.38 -12.19
C ALA A 92 13.69 2.72 -11.97
N ASP A 93 13.72 1.59 -11.29
CA ASP A 93 14.93 0.77 -11.10
C ASP A 93 15.48 0.30 -12.46
N ARG A 94 14.60 -0.17 -13.35
CA ARG A 94 14.95 -0.53 -14.74
C ARG A 94 15.42 0.67 -15.58
N SER A 95 14.84 1.85 -15.39
CA SER A 95 15.24 3.06 -16.11
C SER A 95 16.47 3.73 -15.49
N SER A 96 16.84 3.42 -14.25
CA SER A 96 18.00 4.01 -13.58
C SER A 96 19.34 3.55 -14.15
N SER A 97 19.37 2.51 -15.00
CA SER A 97 20.53 2.23 -15.85
C SER A 97 20.66 3.19 -17.05
N SER A 98 19.67 4.07 -17.25
CA SER A 98 19.69 5.12 -18.27
C SER A 98 19.05 6.42 -17.76
N ASN A 99 19.90 7.23 -17.14
CA ASN A 99 19.80 8.69 -17.08
C ASN A 99 19.03 9.35 -15.92
N ARG A 100 19.64 10.43 -15.43
CA ARG A 100 19.31 11.26 -14.26
C ARG A 100 17.99 12.02 -14.46
N GLY A 101 17.22 12.21 -13.39
CA GLY A 101 16.10 13.17 -13.41
C GLY A 101 15.11 13.00 -12.26
N GLY A 102 15.52 13.36 -11.04
CA GLY A 102 14.62 13.41 -9.90
C GLY A 102 13.51 14.45 -10.12
N LYS A 103 12.25 14.04 -9.94
CA LYS A 103 11.14 14.96 -9.76
C LYS A 103 10.49 14.66 -8.41
N ALA A 104 10.92 15.42 -7.41
CA ALA A 104 10.27 15.48 -6.10
C ALA A 104 8.82 15.95 -6.30
N ILE A 105 7.87 15.15 -5.82
CA ILE A 105 6.45 15.48 -5.87
C ILE A 105 6.21 16.48 -4.73
N SER A 106 5.97 17.74 -5.07
CA SER A 106 5.53 18.77 -4.14
C SER A 106 4.08 18.53 -3.74
N PHE A 107 3.85 18.23 -2.47
CA PHE A 107 2.53 18.30 -1.85
C PHE A 107 2.20 19.79 -1.64
N GLN A 108 1.28 20.32 -2.42
CA GLN A 108 0.73 21.66 -2.16
C GLN A 108 -0.28 21.55 -1.02
N GLU A 109 0.12 22.04 0.14
CA GLU A 109 -0.73 22.32 1.28
C GLU A 109 -1.55 23.58 0.96
N THR A 110 -2.81 23.41 0.57
CA THR A 110 -3.75 24.53 0.42
C THR A 110 -4.16 25.03 1.79
N LYS A 111 -3.37 25.97 2.33
CA LYS A 111 -3.80 26.83 3.44
C LYS A 111 -4.88 27.79 2.92
N GLN A 112 -6.13 27.50 3.23
CA GLN A 112 -7.18 28.50 3.30
C GLN A 112 -7.22 29.05 4.72
N SER A 113 -6.71 30.26 4.91
CA SER A 113 -7.00 31.12 6.07
C SER A 113 -6.55 32.56 5.79
N GLN A 114 -7.53 33.49 5.88
CA GLN A 114 -7.42 34.93 6.22
C GLN A 114 -6.78 35.86 5.16
N LEU A 115 -7.15 37.15 4.98
CA LEU A 115 -8.10 38.08 5.62
C LEU A 115 -8.43 39.25 4.64
N GLN A 116 -9.42 40.04 5.02
CA GLN A 116 -9.92 41.38 4.60
C GLN A 116 -9.03 42.34 3.78
N ASP A 117 -9.67 43.13 2.91
CA ASP A 117 -9.97 44.56 3.14
C ASP A 117 -11.40 44.87 2.62
#